data_AF-A0A9Q3UKY1-F1
#
_entry.id   AF-A0A9Q3UKY1-F1
#
_cell.length_a   1.000
_cell.length_b   1.000
_cell.length_c   1.000
_cell.angle_alpha   90.00
_cell.angle_beta   90.00
_cell.angle_gamma   90.00
#
_symmetry.space_group_name_H-M   'P 1'
#
loop_
_entity.id
_entity.type
_entity.pdbx_description
1 polymer ?
#
loop_
_entity_poly.entity_id
_entity_poly.type
_entity_poly.pdbx_seq_one_letter_code
_entity_poly.pdbx_strand_id
1 'polypeptide(L)'
;HYLWRDIYPLLCEDSNPIVKELRDGFKSMGFVPAHPVIGDLTRNAPREQRENFSKFWMPTTTAAIQQGWKVAIGDVVERYFYHETAELAREVFVSPINPTRFLIRYTPQISQCDALLSALDTVESEAEALVVVTKKTVPRASGMVTVIDVETPMNNVLPAQLKTVEQIESKLKAYVLPYLTLAFK
;
A
#
# COMPACT_ATOMS: atom_id res chain seq x y z
N HIS A 1 -4.02 18.41 -7.54
CA HIS A 1 -3.35 17.30 -8.26
C HIS A 1 -2.73 17.73 -9.59
N TYR A 2 -3.46 18.36 -10.51
CA TYR A 2 -2.90 18.78 -11.82
C TYR A 2 -1.72 19.75 -11.71
N LEU A 3 -1.86 20.84 -10.94
CA LEU A 3 -0.81 21.86 -10.81
C LEU A 3 0.54 21.28 -10.37
N TRP A 4 0.54 20.35 -9.41
CA TRP A 4 1.78 19.75 -8.93
C TRP A 4 2.42 18.82 -9.96
N ARG A 5 1.62 18.05 -10.72
CA ARG A 5 2.15 17.16 -11.76
C ARG A 5 2.88 17.93 -12.86
N ASP A 6 2.42 19.14 -13.15
CA ASP A 6 3.00 20.00 -14.18
C ASP A 6 4.21 20.79 -13.67
N ILE A 7 4.23 21.12 -12.36
CA ILE A 7 5.36 21.83 -11.72
C ILE A 7 6.50 20.86 -11.34
N TYR A 8 6.19 19.63 -10.93
CA TYR A 8 7.18 18.68 -10.41
C TYR A 8 8.38 18.44 -11.35
N PRO A 9 8.22 18.26 -12.68
CA PRO A 9 9.35 18.13 -13.60
C PRO A 9 10.29 19.35 -13.57
N LEU A 10 9.73 20.56 -13.44
CA LEU A 10 10.50 21.81 -13.38
C LEU A 10 11.34 21.89 -12.10
N LEU A 11 10.88 21.27 -11.02
CA LEU A 11 11.58 21.21 -9.73
C LEU A 11 12.60 20.07 -9.65
N CYS A 12 12.62 19.13 -10.62
CA CYS A 12 13.56 18.00 -10.60
C CYS A 12 14.98 18.43 -10.96
N GLU A 13 15.13 19.41 -11.85
CA GLU A 13 16.42 19.90 -12.36
C GLU A 13 17.04 20.99 -11.47
N ASP A 14 16.27 21.55 -10.53
CA ASP A 14 16.73 22.61 -9.65
C ASP A 14 17.59 22.06 -8.49
N SER A 15 18.76 22.66 -8.30
CA SER A 15 19.74 22.31 -7.26
C SER A 15 19.63 23.18 -6.00
N ASN A 16 18.72 24.16 -5.98
CA ASN A 16 18.48 25.03 -4.84
C ASN A 16 18.04 24.20 -3.60
N PRO A 17 18.69 24.38 -2.43
CA PRO A 17 18.35 23.64 -1.22
C PRO A 17 16.90 23.76 -0.77
N ILE A 18 16.28 24.94 -0.91
CA ILE A 18 14.87 25.18 -0.54
C ILE A 18 13.94 24.41 -1.48
N VAL A 19 14.25 24.40 -2.78
CA VAL A 19 13.47 23.66 -3.78
C VAL A 19 13.59 22.16 -3.55
N LYS A 20 14.79 21.68 -3.16
CA LYS A 20 15.00 20.28 -2.77
C LYS A 20 14.15 19.91 -1.55
N GLU A 21 14.17 20.72 -0.50
CA GLU A 21 13.40 20.48 0.72
C GLU A 21 11.89 20.50 0.46
N LEU A 22 11.41 21.46 -0.34
CA LEU A 22 10.01 21.53 -0.76
C LEU A 22 9.60 20.27 -1.54
N ARG A 23 10.41 19.85 -2.51
CA ARG A 23 10.19 18.64 -3.30
C ARG A 23 10.15 17.39 -2.42
N ASP A 24 11.07 17.28 -1.47
CA ASP A 24 11.15 16.13 -0.57
C ASP A 24 9.95 16.12 0.41
N GLY A 25 9.47 17.28 0.84
CA GLY A 25 8.20 17.42 1.59
C GLY A 25 6.98 16.99 0.78
N PHE A 26 6.87 17.36 -0.49
CA PHE A 26 5.75 16.89 -1.33
C PHE A 26 5.84 15.39 -1.64
N LYS A 27 7.04 14.84 -1.84
CA LYS A 27 7.24 13.39 -1.98
C LYS A 27 6.82 12.64 -0.73
N SER A 28 7.17 13.14 0.45
CA SER A 28 6.80 12.52 1.73
C SER A 28 5.28 12.56 1.97
N MET A 29 4.59 13.58 1.43
CA MET A 29 3.13 13.68 1.42
C MET A 29 2.45 12.82 0.34
N GLY A 30 3.21 12.18 -0.56
CA GLY A 30 2.69 11.32 -1.63
C GLY A 30 2.35 12.05 -2.93
N PHE A 31 2.68 13.34 -3.06
CA PHE A 31 2.52 14.09 -4.30
C PHE A 31 3.70 13.81 -5.22
N VAL A 32 3.66 12.71 -5.96
CA VAL A 32 4.66 12.34 -6.98
C VAL A 32 3.93 11.98 -8.26
N PRO A 33 4.47 12.29 -9.47
CA PRO A 33 3.93 11.75 -10.70
C PRO A 33 3.84 10.23 -10.66
N ALA A 34 2.93 9.67 -11.46
CA ALA A 34 2.78 8.22 -11.56
C ALA A 34 4.12 7.55 -11.90
N HIS A 35 4.37 6.39 -11.27
CA HIS A 35 5.63 5.68 -11.44
C HIS A 35 5.85 5.32 -12.92
N PRO A 36 7.01 5.60 -13.53
CA PRO A 36 7.18 5.59 -14.98
C PRO A 36 6.91 4.21 -15.64
N VAL A 37 7.20 3.11 -14.93
CA VAL A 37 6.97 1.74 -15.41
C VAL A 37 5.55 1.23 -15.13
N ILE A 38 4.88 1.77 -14.10
CA ILE A 38 3.60 1.24 -13.57
C ILE A 38 2.42 2.09 -14.09
N GLY A 39 2.65 3.40 -14.22
CA GLY A 39 1.67 4.42 -14.56
C GLY A 39 0.62 4.65 -13.46
N ASP A 40 -0.49 5.28 -13.83
CA ASP A 40 -1.63 5.55 -12.96
C ASP A 40 -2.45 4.27 -12.63
N LEU A 41 -2.68 4.00 -11.35
CA LEU A 41 -3.45 2.83 -10.88
C LEU A 41 -4.89 3.18 -10.45
N THR A 42 -5.30 4.43 -10.61
CA THR A 42 -6.66 4.86 -10.26
C THR A 42 -7.70 4.13 -11.09
N ARG A 43 -8.95 4.07 -10.59
CA ARG A 43 -10.06 3.42 -11.30
C ARG A 43 -10.36 4.01 -12.68
N ASN A 44 -9.98 5.27 -12.88
CA ASN A 44 -10.16 5.99 -14.13
C ASN A 44 -9.01 5.73 -15.12
N ALA A 45 -7.92 5.10 -14.70
CA ALA A 45 -6.81 4.74 -15.57
C ALA A 45 -7.21 3.60 -16.53
N PRO A 46 -6.56 3.52 -17.72
CA PRO A 46 -6.80 2.43 -18.66
C PRO A 46 -6.66 1.07 -18.00
N ARG A 47 -7.66 0.20 -18.21
CA ARG A 47 -7.71 -1.12 -17.58
C ARG A 47 -6.49 -1.97 -17.90
N GLU A 48 -6.00 -1.95 -19.14
CA GLU A 48 -4.81 -2.68 -19.58
C GLU A 48 -3.58 -2.32 -18.74
N GLN A 49 -3.44 -1.04 -18.38
CA GLN A 49 -2.33 -0.56 -17.57
C GLN A 49 -2.41 -1.13 -16.14
N ARG A 50 -3.61 -1.17 -15.57
CA ARG A 50 -3.88 -1.81 -14.27
C ARG A 50 -3.65 -3.33 -14.31
N GLU A 51 -4.02 -3.99 -15.41
CA GLU A 51 -3.75 -5.41 -15.63
C GLU A 51 -2.25 -5.69 -15.74
N ASN A 52 -1.48 -4.78 -16.35
CA ASN A 52 -0.01 -4.89 -16.37
C ASN A 52 0.59 -4.79 -14.97
N PHE A 53 0.12 -3.86 -14.13
CA PHE A 53 0.55 -3.81 -12.73
C PHE A 53 0.17 -5.08 -11.96
N SER A 54 -1.01 -5.65 -12.24
CA SER A 54 -1.52 -6.81 -11.50
C SER A 54 -0.60 -8.04 -11.55
N LYS A 55 0.27 -8.11 -12.58
CA LYS A 55 1.27 -9.17 -12.76
C LYS A 55 2.35 -9.12 -11.68
N PHE A 56 2.72 -7.93 -11.18
CA PHE A 56 3.73 -7.77 -10.14
C PHE A 56 3.31 -8.36 -8.77
N TRP A 57 2.04 -8.71 -8.60
CA TRP A 57 1.58 -9.39 -7.39
C TRP A 57 2.02 -10.85 -7.29
N MET A 58 2.52 -11.45 -8.37
CA MET A 58 2.75 -12.89 -8.44
C MET A 58 3.67 -13.41 -7.30
N PRO A 59 4.82 -12.77 -7.00
CA PRO A 59 5.68 -13.28 -5.92
C PRO A 59 5.10 -13.06 -4.52
N THR A 60 4.38 -11.96 -4.31
CA THR A 60 3.69 -11.68 -3.03
C THR A 60 2.56 -12.67 -2.80
N THR A 61 1.76 -12.92 -3.83
CA THR A 61 0.62 -13.85 -3.77
C THR A 61 1.10 -15.27 -3.53
N THR A 62 2.14 -15.71 -4.24
CA THR A 62 2.76 -17.03 -4.04
C THR A 62 3.27 -17.19 -2.60
N ALA A 63 3.98 -16.18 -2.06
CA ALA A 63 4.48 -16.23 -0.70
C ALA A 63 3.35 -16.25 0.35
N ALA A 64 2.29 -15.47 0.15
CA ALA A 64 1.12 -15.48 1.03
C ALA A 64 0.41 -16.85 1.01
N ILE A 65 0.23 -17.45 -0.16
CA ILE A 65 -0.37 -18.80 -0.29
C ILE A 65 0.49 -19.84 0.43
N GLN A 66 1.82 -19.75 0.34
CA GLN A 66 2.74 -20.64 1.09
C GLN A 66 2.61 -20.48 2.61
N GLN A 67 2.17 -19.30 3.09
CA GLN A 67 1.84 -19.04 4.50
C GLN A 67 0.39 -19.41 4.86
N GLY A 68 -0.38 -20.03 3.95
CA GLY A 68 -1.74 -20.47 4.20
C GLY A 68 -2.85 -19.47 3.83
N TRP A 69 -2.49 -18.29 3.29
CA TRP A 69 -3.50 -17.30 2.90
C TRP A 69 -4.27 -17.75 1.66
N LYS A 70 -5.60 -17.64 1.71
CA LYS A 70 -6.44 -17.61 0.51
C LYS A 70 -6.39 -16.20 -0.06
N VAL A 71 -6.13 -16.07 -1.36
CA VAL A 71 -5.99 -14.77 -2.02
C VAL A 71 -7.08 -14.59 -3.05
N ALA A 72 -7.77 -13.44 -3.00
CA ALA A 72 -8.75 -13.03 -3.99
C ALA A 72 -8.33 -11.70 -4.62
N ILE A 73 -8.75 -11.49 -5.88
CA ILE A 73 -8.51 -10.26 -6.61
C ILE A 73 -9.70 -9.32 -6.35
N GLY A 74 -9.41 -8.08 -5.94
CA GLY A 74 -10.41 -7.01 -5.86
C GLY A 74 -10.60 -6.31 -7.21
N ASP A 75 -10.53 -4.99 -7.24
CA ASP A 75 -10.44 -4.25 -8.51
C ASP A 75 -9.03 -4.37 -9.09
N VAL A 76 -8.81 -5.35 -9.98
CA VAL A 76 -7.62 -5.63 -10.83
C VAL A 76 -6.28 -5.64 -10.08
N VAL A 77 -5.86 -4.47 -9.58
CA VAL A 77 -4.65 -4.19 -8.82
C VAL A 77 -4.78 -4.48 -7.32
N GLU A 78 -6.00 -4.70 -6.83
CA GLU A 78 -6.25 -4.95 -5.41
C GLU A 78 -6.15 -6.43 -5.04
N ARG A 79 -5.78 -6.71 -3.80
CA ARG A 79 -5.72 -8.07 -3.26
C ARG A 79 -6.43 -8.16 -1.92
N TYR A 80 -7.18 -9.23 -1.73
CA TYR A 80 -7.75 -9.62 -0.46
C TYR A 80 -7.05 -10.90 -0.01
N PHE A 81 -6.61 -10.91 1.24
CA PHE A 81 -5.97 -12.04 1.89
C PHE A 81 -6.88 -12.49 3.04
N TYR A 82 -7.27 -13.76 3.01
CA TYR A 82 -8.08 -14.40 4.04
C TYR A 82 -7.29 -15.54 4.67
N HIS A 83 -7.35 -15.62 5.99
CA HIS A 83 -6.77 -16.74 6.71
C HIS A 83 -7.74 -17.23 7.77
N GLU A 84 -7.99 -18.54 7.81
CA GLU A 84 -8.98 -19.13 8.72
C GLU A 84 -8.52 -19.05 10.18
N THR A 85 -7.21 -19.15 10.42
CA THR A 85 -6.62 -19.21 11.77
C THR A 85 -5.78 -17.99 12.14
N ALA A 86 -5.84 -16.89 11.38
CA ALA A 86 -5.13 -15.68 11.79
C ALA A 86 -5.79 -15.09 13.05
N GLU A 87 -4.97 -14.82 14.05
CA GLU A 87 -5.39 -14.48 15.41
C GLU A 87 -5.86 -13.03 15.51
N LEU A 88 -5.16 -12.08 14.88
CA LEU A 88 -5.49 -10.65 15.01
C LEU A 88 -6.46 -10.15 13.96
N ALA A 89 -6.39 -10.67 12.73
CA ALA A 89 -7.20 -10.19 11.61
C ALA A 89 -7.70 -11.32 10.72
N ARG A 90 -9.00 -11.31 10.41
CA ARG A 90 -9.64 -12.31 9.54
C ARG A 90 -9.47 -12.03 8.04
N GLU A 91 -9.24 -10.76 7.71
CA GLU A 91 -9.08 -10.28 6.33
C GLU A 91 -8.05 -9.15 6.32
N VAL A 92 -7.15 -9.19 5.34
CA VAL A 92 -6.27 -8.08 5.00
C VAL A 92 -6.51 -7.70 3.55
N PHE A 93 -6.88 -6.45 3.32
CA PHE A 93 -7.10 -5.87 2.01
C PHE A 93 -5.95 -4.94 1.65
N VAL A 94 -5.43 -5.05 0.43
CA VAL A 94 -4.33 -4.24 -0.06
C VAL A 94 -4.74 -3.52 -1.34
N SER A 95 -4.59 -2.20 -1.37
CA SER A 95 -5.01 -1.37 -2.49
C SER A 95 -3.99 -0.27 -2.82
N PRO A 96 -3.43 -0.28 -4.04
CA PRO A 96 -2.60 0.80 -4.55
C PRO A 96 -3.40 1.81 -5.40
N ILE A 97 -4.73 1.81 -5.36
CA ILE A 97 -5.57 2.64 -6.25
C ILE A 97 -5.44 4.14 -5.95
N ASN A 98 -5.18 4.52 -4.71
CA ASN A 98 -5.00 5.93 -4.38
C ASN A 98 -3.61 6.39 -4.90
N PRO A 99 -3.55 7.48 -5.69
CA PRO A 99 -2.31 7.89 -6.34
C PRO A 99 -1.22 8.36 -5.36
N THR A 100 -1.62 8.74 -4.14
CA THR A 100 -0.71 9.29 -3.12
C THR A 100 -0.41 8.30 -2.00
N ARG A 101 -1.31 7.36 -1.73
CA ARG A 101 -1.24 6.47 -0.58
C ARG A 101 -1.47 5.02 -1.00
N PHE A 102 -0.60 4.15 -0.52
CA PHE A 102 -0.77 2.71 -0.56
C PHE A 102 -1.52 2.29 0.70
N LEU A 103 -2.64 1.58 0.54
CA LEU A 103 -3.50 1.16 1.64
C LEU A 103 -3.29 -0.32 1.95
N ILE A 104 -3.05 -0.63 3.22
CA ILE A 104 -3.29 -1.94 3.81
C ILE A 104 -4.39 -1.78 4.85
N ARG A 105 -5.49 -2.50 4.68
CA ARG A 105 -6.65 -2.46 5.58
C ARG A 105 -6.82 -3.81 6.23
N TYR A 106 -6.83 -3.81 7.55
CA TYR A 106 -7.19 -4.96 8.34
C TYR A 106 -8.66 -4.93 8.72
N THR A 107 -9.30 -6.08 8.63
CA THR A 107 -10.53 -6.36 9.36
C THR A 107 -10.16 -7.22 10.57
N PRO A 108 -10.12 -6.65 11.80
CA PRO A 108 -9.71 -7.40 12.98
C PRO A 108 -10.64 -8.56 13.30
N GLN A 109 -10.13 -9.56 14.02
CA GLN A 109 -10.96 -10.52 14.72
C GLN A 109 -11.73 -9.83 15.86
N ILE A 110 -12.82 -10.47 16.32
CA ILE A 110 -13.62 -9.94 17.43
C ILE A 110 -12.72 -9.78 18.65
N SER A 111 -12.78 -8.60 19.29
CA SER A 111 -11.97 -8.23 20.47
C SER A 111 -10.46 -8.11 20.25
N GLN A 112 -9.94 -8.23 19.02
CA GLN A 112 -8.50 -8.16 18.73
C GLN A 112 -8.05 -6.80 18.18
N CYS A 113 -8.94 -5.81 18.18
CA CYS A 113 -8.65 -4.49 17.62
C CYS A 113 -7.46 -3.80 18.30
N ASP A 114 -7.39 -3.85 19.64
CA ASP A 114 -6.36 -3.12 20.39
C ASP A 114 -5.01 -3.85 20.37
N ALA A 115 -5.03 -5.19 20.34
CA ALA A 115 -3.84 -6.01 20.11
C ALA A 115 -3.26 -5.74 18.72
N LEU A 116 -4.11 -5.63 17.69
CA LEU A 116 -3.68 -5.31 16.33
C LEU A 116 -3.08 -3.90 16.21
N LEU A 117 -3.67 -2.90 16.87
CA LEU A 117 -3.10 -1.55 16.92
C LEU A 117 -1.70 -1.57 17.57
N SER A 118 -1.56 -2.25 18.71
CA SER A 118 -0.28 -2.35 19.42
C SER A 118 0.81 -3.06 18.59
N ALA A 119 0.43 -4.11 17.86
CA ALA A 119 1.33 -4.81 16.96
C ALA A 119 1.78 -3.92 15.79
N LEU A 120 0.85 -3.13 15.22
CA LEU A 120 1.16 -2.18 14.14
C LEU A 120 2.10 -1.08 14.62
N ASP A 121 1.88 -0.49 15.80
CA ASP A 121 2.76 0.54 16.36
C ASP A 121 4.22 0.05 16.48
N THR A 122 4.40 -1.24 16.81
CA THR A 122 5.74 -1.84 16.88
C THR A 122 6.41 -1.89 15.51
N VAL A 123 5.70 -2.38 14.48
CA VAL A 123 6.23 -2.46 13.11
C VAL A 123 6.52 -1.08 12.53
N GLU A 124 5.69 -0.09 12.83
CA GLU A 124 5.88 1.27 12.32
C GLU A 124 6.99 2.03 13.04
N SER A 125 7.23 1.76 14.32
CA SER A 125 8.37 2.35 15.04
C SER A 125 9.73 1.97 14.43
N GLU A 126 9.78 0.86 13.69
CA GLU A 126 10.95 0.39 12.96
C GLU A 126 10.96 0.85 11.48
N ALA A 127 9.87 1.45 11.00
CA ALA A 127 9.74 1.89 9.62
C ALA A 127 10.26 3.32 9.43
N GLU A 128 11.15 3.52 8.44
CA GLU A 128 11.64 4.86 8.05
C GLU A 128 10.59 5.69 7.26
N ALA A 129 9.34 5.24 7.18
CA ALA A 129 8.29 5.82 6.35
C ALA A 129 7.21 6.54 7.18
N LEU A 130 6.62 7.61 6.62
CA LEU A 130 5.48 8.30 7.22
C LEU A 130 4.20 7.46 7.10
N VAL A 131 4.01 6.51 8.00
CA VAL A 131 2.83 5.65 8.02
C VAL A 131 1.74 6.24 8.89
N VAL A 132 0.51 6.22 8.38
CA VAL A 132 -0.67 6.71 9.09
C VAL A 132 -1.59 5.53 9.39
N VAL A 133 -1.82 5.27 10.68
CA VAL A 133 -2.75 4.22 11.13
C VAL A 133 -4.06 4.86 11.59
N THR A 134 -5.18 4.42 11.01
CA THR A 134 -6.51 4.96 11.32
C THR A 134 -7.51 3.84 11.59
N LYS A 135 -8.10 3.84 12.79
CA LYS A 135 -9.26 2.99 13.12
C LYS A 135 -10.54 3.68 12.67
N LYS A 136 -11.39 2.98 11.92
CA LYS A 136 -12.71 3.49 11.49
C LYS A 136 -13.72 2.37 11.31
N THR A 137 -14.98 2.75 11.16
CA THR A 137 -16.06 1.81 10.85
C THR A 137 -16.54 2.06 9.42
N VAL A 138 -16.65 0.99 8.64
CA VAL A 138 -17.07 1.06 7.24
C VAL A 138 -18.32 0.19 7.00
N PRO A 139 -19.22 0.61 6.10
CA PRO A 139 -20.34 -0.24 5.70
C PRO A 139 -19.84 -1.41 4.85
N ARG A 140 -20.31 -2.61 5.15
CA ARG A 140 -20.15 -3.84 4.36
C ARG A 140 -21.52 -4.48 4.15
N ALA A 141 -21.61 -5.46 3.26
CA ALA A 141 -22.85 -6.19 3.01
C ALA A 141 -23.44 -6.84 4.28
N SER A 142 -22.58 -7.23 5.23
CA SER A 142 -22.96 -7.81 6.53
C SER A 142 -23.25 -6.78 7.63
N GLY A 143 -23.17 -5.47 7.33
CA GLY A 143 -23.37 -4.39 8.29
C GLY A 143 -22.13 -3.52 8.50
N MET A 144 -22.12 -2.74 9.59
CA MET A 144 -20.99 -1.88 9.93
C MET A 144 -19.84 -2.71 10.52
N VAL A 145 -18.64 -2.57 9.94
CA VAL A 145 -17.46 -3.35 10.33
C VAL A 145 -16.32 -2.41 10.70
N THR A 146 -15.70 -2.64 11.85
CA THR A 146 -14.47 -1.95 12.25
C THR A 146 -13.31 -2.42 11.39
N VAL A 147 -12.53 -1.47 10.89
CA VAL A 147 -11.32 -1.71 10.11
C VAL A 147 -10.20 -0.81 10.63
N ILE A 148 -8.97 -1.26 10.43
CA ILE A 148 -7.76 -0.47 10.69
C ILE A 148 -7.05 -0.27 9.35
N ASP A 149 -6.92 0.98 8.94
CA ASP A 149 -6.21 1.36 7.72
C ASP A 149 -4.79 1.77 8.07
N VAL A 150 -3.83 1.23 7.32
CA VAL A 150 -2.42 1.60 7.32
C VAL A 150 -2.15 2.24 5.97
N GLU A 151 -1.91 3.55 5.97
CA GLU A 151 -1.72 4.35 4.77
C GLU A 151 -0.29 4.89 4.68
N THR A 152 0.43 4.43 3.67
CA THR A 152 1.85 4.78 3.45
C THR A 152 1.98 5.56 2.14
N PRO A 153 2.83 6.60 2.05
CA PRO A 153 3.04 7.32 0.80
C PRO A 153 3.40 6.33 -0.31
N MET A 154 2.74 6.46 -1.47
CA MET A 154 2.91 5.53 -2.59
C MET A 154 4.39 5.40 -2.99
N ASN A 155 5.14 6.52 -2.97
CA ASN A 155 6.55 6.55 -3.31
C ASN A 155 7.46 5.84 -2.28
N ASN A 156 7.00 5.60 -1.05
CA ASN A 156 7.77 4.82 -0.07
C ASN A 156 7.63 3.31 -0.32
N VAL A 157 6.47 2.90 -0.86
CA VAL A 157 6.19 1.51 -1.23
C VAL A 157 6.71 1.19 -2.63
N LEU A 158 6.38 2.02 -3.61
CA LEU A 158 6.74 1.90 -5.02
C LEU A 158 7.51 3.14 -5.48
N PRO A 159 8.77 3.30 -5.05
CA PRO A 159 9.58 4.46 -5.40
C PRO A 159 9.90 4.53 -6.90
N ALA A 160 9.95 5.74 -7.46
CA ALA A 160 10.16 5.97 -8.89
C ALA A 160 11.48 5.42 -9.47
N GLN A 161 12.48 5.11 -8.63
CA GLN A 161 13.74 4.52 -9.08
C GLN A 161 13.67 3.02 -9.41
N LEU A 162 12.56 2.33 -9.13
CA LEU A 162 12.41 0.92 -9.53
C LEU A 162 12.22 0.86 -11.05
N LYS A 163 13.10 0.15 -11.74
CA LYS A 163 13.13 0.12 -13.21
C LYS A 163 12.80 -1.25 -13.80
N THR A 164 12.98 -2.33 -13.03
CA THR A 164 12.76 -3.70 -13.51
C THR A 164 11.58 -4.36 -12.84
N VAL A 165 11.05 -5.40 -13.49
CA VAL A 165 9.95 -6.23 -12.98
C VAL A 165 10.32 -6.82 -11.61
N GLU A 166 11.52 -7.40 -11.50
CA GLU A 166 12.00 -8.06 -10.29
C GLU A 166 12.14 -7.09 -9.11
N GLN A 167 12.56 -5.84 -9.39
CA GLN A 167 12.68 -4.80 -8.38
C GLN A 167 11.31 -4.41 -7.81
N ILE A 168 10.31 -4.24 -8.68
CA ILE A 168 8.93 -3.91 -8.28
C ILE A 168 8.31 -5.06 -7.50
N GLU A 169 8.43 -6.28 -8.00
CA GLU A 169 7.92 -7.48 -7.36
C GLU A 169 8.54 -7.72 -5.98
N SER A 170 9.87 -7.62 -5.89
CA SER A 170 10.61 -7.79 -4.64
C SER A 170 10.21 -6.73 -3.62
N LYS A 171 10.08 -5.46 -4.05
CA LYS A 171 9.68 -4.37 -3.16
C LYS A 171 8.23 -4.54 -2.66
N LEU A 172 7.28 -4.90 -3.52
CA LEU A 172 5.90 -5.18 -3.11
C LEU A 172 5.83 -6.33 -2.10
N LYS A 173 6.55 -7.43 -2.38
CA LYS A 173 6.60 -8.59 -1.49
C LYS A 173 7.21 -8.22 -0.13
N ALA A 174 8.36 -7.55 -0.13
CA ALA A 174 9.04 -7.13 1.09
C ALA A 174 8.20 -6.16 1.93
N TYR A 175 7.39 -5.33 1.28
CA TYR A 175 6.51 -4.40 1.96
C TYR A 175 5.26 -5.10 2.52
N VAL A 176 4.53 -5.89 1.72
CA VAL A 176 3.22 -6.44 2.11
C VAL A 176 3.34 -7.66 3.03
N LEU A 177 4.34 -8.51 2.84
CA LEU A 177 4.43 -9.79 3.57
C LEU A 177 4.56 -9.62 5.10
N PRO A 178 5.36 -8.68 5.64
CA PRO A 178 5.40 -8.41 7.08
C PRO A 178 4.04 -8.07 7.67
N TYR A 179 3.23 -7.27 6.96
CA TYR A 179 1.87 -6.92 7.37
C TYR A 179 0.92 -8.13 7.38
N LEU A 180 1.09 -9.07 6.45
CA LEU A 180 0.34 -10.33 6.50
C LEU A 180 0.79 -11.20 7.69
N THR A 181 2.10 -11.34 7.91
CA THR A 181 2.62 -12.12 9.04
C THR A 181 2.21 -11.55 10.39
N LEU A 182 2.04 -10.23 10.50
CA LEU A 182 1.57 -9.57 11.71
C LEU A 182 0.17 -10.04 12.16
N ALA A 183 -0.68 -10.51 11.24
CA ALA A 183 -2.01 -11.00 11.59
C ALA A 183 -2.02 -12.28 12.47
N PHE A 184 -0.86 -12.92 12.66
CA PHE A 184 -0.69 -14.14 13.47
C PHE A 184 0.05 -13.93 14.79
N LYS A 185 0.52 -12.72 15.09
CA LYS A 185 1.26 -12.43 16.33
C LYS A 185 0.31 -12.14 17.48
#